data_AF-A0A533WWH9-F1
#
_entry.id   AF-A0A533WWH9-F1
#
_cell.length_a   1.000
_cell.length_b   1.000
_cell.length_c   1.000
_cell.angle_alpha   90.00
_cell.angle_beta   90.00
_cell.angle_gamma   90.00
#
_symmetry.space_group_name_H-M   'P 1'
#
loop_
_entity.id
_entity.type
_entity.pdbx_description
1 polymer ?
#
loop_
_entity_poly.entity_id
_entity_poly.type
_entity_poly.pdbx_seq_one_letter_code
_entity_poly.pdbx_strand_id
1 'polypeptide(L)' 'MSVVSVRVDKRVKERLERSGIEVSKEVKKHLEDLAWQLELKERLKRWEKFLDDMPPSKQGYAARSVREDRESH' A
#
# COMPACT_ATOMS: atom_id res chain seq x y z
N MET A 1 2.85 21.75 6.45
CA MET A 1 3.67 20.75 7.15
C MET A 1 3.16 20.65 8.58
N SER A 2 3.05 19.44 9.11
CA SER A 2 2.61 19.20 10.49
C SER A 2 3.78 18.68 11.31
N VAL A 3 3.85 19.04 12.60
CA VAL A 3 4.92 18.61 13.51
C VAL A 3 4.39 17.55 14.45
N VAL A 4 5.15 16.46 14.60
CA VAL A 4 4.88 15.40 15.57
C VAL A 4 6.06 15.33 16.53
N SER A 5 5.80 15.44 17.83
CA SER A 5 6.80 15.32 18.88
C SER A 5 6.48 14.12 19.76
N VAL A 6 7.40 13.15 19.82
CA VAL A 6 7.24 11.92 20.60
C VAL A 6 8.32 11.86 21.67
N ARG A 7 7.92 11.57 22.91
CA ARG A 7 8.87 11.29 23.99
C ARG A 7 9.39 9.86 23.84
N VAL A 8 10.70 9.72 23.86
CA VAL A 8 11.39 8.43 23.84
C VAL A 8 12.40 8.39 24.99
N ASP A 9 12.65 7.18 25.49
CA ASP A 9 13.68 6.99 26.51
C ASP A 9 15.04 7.46 25.96
N LYS A 10 15.78 8.21 26.79
CA LYS A 10 17.09 8.77 26.41
C LYS A 10 18.05 7.69 25.93
N ARG A 11 18.04 6.51 26.57
CA ARG A 11 18.89 5.37 26.20
C ARG A 11 18.60 4.87 24.78
N VAL A 12 17.34 4.90 24.36
CA VAL A 12 16.93 4.48 23.01
C VAL A 12 17.45 5.48 21.99
N LYS A 13 17.21 6.78 22.20
CA LYS A 13 17.68 7.83 21.30
C LYS A 13 19.21 7.77 21.15
N GLU A 14 19.95 7.67 22.25
CA GLU A 14 21.40 7.58 22.23
C GLU A 14 21.92 6.32 21.51
N ARG A 15 21.25 5.18 21.71
CA ARG A 15 21.61 3.92 21.02
C ARG A 15 21.47 4.06 19.51
N LEU A 16 20.38 4.68 19.04
CA LEU A 16 20.12 4.91 17.62
C LEU A 16 21.15 5.86 17.02
N GLU A 17 21.39 7.01 17.67
CA GLU A 17 22.36 8.01 17.20
C GLU A 17 23.79 7.45 17.15
N ARG A 18 24.23 6.70 18.17
CA ARG A 18 25.54 6.04 18.18
C ARG A 18 25.69 4.99 17.08
N SER A 19 24.59 4.46 16.57
CA SER A 19 24.57 3.50 15.45
C SER A 19 24.50 4.21 14.09
N GLY A 20 24.56 5.55 14.05
CA GLY A 20 24.48 6.34 12.83
C GLY A 20 23.06 6.53 12.29
N ILE A 21 22.02 6.21 13.09
CA ILE A 21 20.63 6.32 12.66
C ILE A 21 20.10 7.73 12.93
N GLU A 22 19.63 8.40 11.88
CA GLU A 22 18.96 9.68 11.98
C GLU A 22 17.47 9.48 12.36
N VAL A 23 17.15 9.68 13.63
CA VAL A 23 15.81 9.40 14.20
C VAL A 23 14.69 10.15 13.46
N SER A 24 14.91 11.42 13.10
CA SER A 24 13.94 12.24 12.35
C SER A 24 13.57 11.61 11.01
N LYS A 25 14.58 11.17 10.27
CA LYS A 25 14.40 10.55 8.96
C LYS A 25 13.69 9.22 9.06
N GLU A 26 14.06 8.40 10.05
CA GLU A 26 13.44 7.08 10.25
C GLU A 26 11.97 7.21 10.69
N VAL A 27 11.67 8.10 11.64
CA VAL A 27 10.28 8.37 12.07
C VAL A 27 9.45 8.91 10.92
N LYS A 28 9.99 9.85 10.13
CA LYS A 28 9.30 10.38 8.95
C LYS A 28 8.98 9.26 7.96
N LYS A 29 9.99 8.47 7.57
CA LYS A 29 9.82 7.36 6.63
C LYS A 29 8.79 6.36 7.14
N HIS A 30 8.85 5.98 8.41
CA HIS A 30 7.91 5.04 9.00
C HIS A 30 6.46 5.55 8.94
N LEU A 31 6.24 6.83 9.22
CA LEU A 31 4.91 7.44 9.14
C LEU A 31 4.40 7.53 7.68
N GLU A 32 5.27 7.85 6.73
CA GLU A 32 4.94 7.89 5.30
C GLU A 32 4.59 6.48 4.78
N ASP A 33 5.39 5.47 5.12
CA ASP A 33 5.13 4.08 4.77
C ASP A 33 3.81 3.58 5.37
N LEU A 34 3.53 3.94 6.64
CA LEU A 34 2.28 3.57 7.30
C LEU A 34 1.07 4.24 6.63
N ALA A 35 1.17 5.52 6.28
CA ALA A 35 0.10 6.24 5.59
C ALA A 35 -0.18 5.60 4.22
N TRP A 36 0.88 5.28 3.46
CA TRP A 36 0.75 4.60 2.17
C TRP A 36 0.07 3.23 2.30
N GLN A 37 0.44 2.44 3.31
CA GLN A 37 -0.20 1.13 3.57
C GLN A 37 -1.69 1.26 3.89
N LEU A 38 -2.08 2.28 4.66
CA LEU A 38 -3.49 2.54 4.96
C LEU A 38 -4.25 2.93 3.70
N GLU A 39 -3.71 3.82 2.88
CA GLU A 39 -4.31 4.22 1.61
C GLU A 39 -4.50 3.02 0.67
N LEU A 40 -3.48 2.16 0.54
CA LEU A 40 -3.55 0.96 -0.27
C LEU A 40 -4.67 0.02 0.21
N LYS A 41 -4.78 -0.21 1.53
CA LYS A 41 -5.85 -1.04 2.11
C LYS A 41 -7.22 -0.46 1.83
N GLU A 42 -7.40 0.84 1.93
CA GLU A 42 -8.67 1.49 1.62
C GLU A 42 -9.03 1.36 0.14
N ARG A 43 -8.05 1.52 -0.76
CA ARG A 43 -8.24 1.34 -2.20
C ARG A 43 -8.66 -0.09 -2.53
N LEU A 44 -7.97 -1.10 -1.97
CA LEU A 44 -8.33 -2.50 -2.17
C LEU A 44 -9.76 -2.80 -1.70
N LYS A 45 -10.16 -2.31 -0.53
CA LYS A 45 -11.54 -2.47 -0.04
C LYS A 45 -12.58 -1.82 -0.96
N ARG A 46 -12.26 -0.68 -1.57
CA ARG A 46 -13.15 -0.04 -2.56
C ARG A 46 -13.26 -0.89 -3.83
N TRP A 47 -12.16 -1.49 -4.26
CA TRP A 47 -12.14 -2.36 -5.44
C TRP A 47 -12.92 -3.65 -5.20
N GLU A 48 -12.75 -4.29 -4.04
CA GLU A 48 -13.55 -5.47 -3.65
C GLU A 48 -15.05 -5.16 -3.71
N LYS A 49 -15.49 -4.07 -3.08
CA LYS A 49 -16.90 -3.64 -3.16
C LYS A 49 -17.39 -3.40 -4.59
N PHE A 50 -16.56 -2.78 -5.41
CA PHE A 50 -16.92 -2.54 -6.82
C PHE A 50 -17.03 -3.84 -7.61
N LEU A 51 -16.19 -4.84 -7.31
CA LEU A 51 -16.24 -6.15 -7.95
C LEU A 51 -17.42 -7.00 -7.45
N ASP A 52 -17.83 -6.86 -6.19
CA ASP A 52 -19.01 -7.55 -5.65
C ASP A 52 -20.29 -7.20 -6.42
N ASP A 53 -20.40 -5.94 -6.88
CA ASP A 53 -21.54 -5.48 -7.69
C ASP A 53 -21.43 -5.86 -9.16
N MET A 54 -20.30 -6.46 -9.60
CA MET A 54 -20.08 -6.78 -11.01
C MET A 54 -20.65 -8.16 -11.36
N PRO A 55 -21.54 -8.24 -12.38
CA PRO A 55 -22.11 -9.53 -12.78
C PRO A 55 -21.01 -10.46 -13.31
N PRO A 56 -21.09 -11.77 -13.03
CA PRO A 56 -20.10 -12.72 -13.53
C PRO A 56 -20.08 -12.71 -15.05
N SER A 57 -18.88 -12.86 -15.62
CA SER A 57 -18.73 -12.95 -17.07
C SER A 57 -19.53 -14.14 -17.62
N LYS A 58 -20.05 -13.98 -18.85
CA LYS A 58 -20.80 -15.05 -19.53
C LYS A 58 -19.95 -16.31 -19.62
N GLN A 59 -20.56 -17.48 -19.45
CA GLN A 59 -19.86 -18.75 -19.57
C GLN A 59 -19.16 -18.87 -20.92
N GLY A 60 -17.88 -19.23 -20.91
CA GLY A 60 -17.04 -19.32 -22.11
C GLY A 60 -16.50 -17.99 -22.64
N TYR A 61 -16.77 -16.85 -21.98
CA TYR A 61 -16.27 -15.53 -22.40
C TYR A 61 -14.74 -15.49 -22.46
N ALA A 62 -14.06 -15.98 -21.41
CA ALA A 62 -12.59 -16.00 -21.36
C ALA A 62 -11.98 -16.82 -22.52
N ALA A 63 -12.49 -18.03 -22.78
CA ALA A 63 -12.01 -18.89 -23.86
C ALA A 63 -12.26 -18.28 -25.25
N ARG A 64 -13.41 -17.61 -25.43
CA ARG A 64 -13.74 -16.91 -26.67
C ARG A 64 -12.83 -15.70 -26.89
N SER A 65 -12.68 -14.85 -25.88
CA SER A 65 -11.86 -13.64 -25.96
C SER A 65 -10.41 -13.94 -26.32
N VAL A 66 -9.81 -14.98 -25.72
CA VAL A 66 -8.43 -15.40 -26.04
C VAL A 66 -8.32 -15.94 -27.47
N ARG A 67 -9.34 -16.66 -27.95
CA ARG A 67 -9.35 -17.18 -29.33
C ARG A 67 -9.50 -16.04 -30.35
N GLU A 68 -10.41 -15.11 -30.12
CA GLU A 68 -10.64 -13.94 -30.99
C GLU A 68 -9.39 -13.06 -31.11
N ASP A 69 -8.69 -12.81 -29.99
CA ASP A 69 -7.45 -12.03 -29.98
C ASP A 69 -6.35 -12.71 -30.80
N ARG A 70 -6.18 -14.04 -30.63
CA ARG A 70 -5.20 -14.83 -31.39
C ARG A 70 -5.50 -14.89 -32.89
N GLU A 71 -6.77 -14.97 -33.27
CA GLU A 71 -7.21 -15.10 -34.67
C GLU A 71 -7.26 -13.75 -35.41
N SER A 72 -7.08 -12.64 -34.69
CA SER A 72 -7.03 -11.28 -35.25
C SER A 72 -5.65 -10.83 -35.75
N HIS A 73 -4.63 -11.70 -35.63
CA HIS A 73 -3.25 -11.52 -36.10
C HIS A 73 -2.90 -12.50 -37.23
#